data_AF-A0A2E3DVY2-F1
#
_entry.id   AF-A0A2E3DVY2-F1
#
_cell.length_a   1.000
_cell.length_b   1.000
_cell.length_c   1.000
_cell.angle_alpha   90.00
_cell.angle_beta   90.00
_cell.angle_gamma   90.00
#
_symmetry.space_group_name_H-M   'P 1'
#
loop_
_entity.id
_entity.type
_entity.pdbx_description
1 polymer ?
#
loop_
_entity_poly.entity_id
_entity_poly.type
_entity_poly.pdbx_seq_one_letter_code
_entity_poly.pdbx_strand_id
1 'polypeptide(L)'
;MSIINIFFKISIIFYIINILSCADQKEVPQDLIPSENIIVTTSNVNTDNIYFDFESNSEVSITDNWQIAIEIDTSNYSMPSFVPGDIYIAIYENFDFDNLLTIPDTYMDDIQNDHSVFGYGGSYEVLSYDISIHKVSVTNPNYIYVIQSGDENYKLQFIEYTSGITVFQYAELE
;
A
#
# COMPACT_ATOMS: atom_id res chain seq x y z
N MET A 1 -42.02 21.08 54.74
CA MET A 1 -41.57 21.88 55.91
C MET A 1 -40.05 21.96 55.76
N SER A 2 -39.36 23.00 55.28
CA SER A 2 -39.58 24.45 55.13
C SER A 2 -38.80 24.91 53.89
N ILE A 3 -39.43 25.45 52.84
CA ILE A 3 -39.34 26.86 52.36
C ILE A 3 -38.03 27.59 52.71
N ILE A 4 -37.24 27.94 51.67
CA ILE A 4 -36.67 29.27 51.43
C ILE A 4 -36.79 29.54 49.92
N ASN A 5 -37.57 30.56 49.57
CA ASN A 5 -37.62 31.24 48.27
C ASN A 5 -37.07 32.65 48.51
N ILE A 6 -36.30 33.22 47.57
CA ILE A 6 -36.18 34.66 47.21
C ILE A 6 -35.37 34.68 45.90
N PHE A 7 -36.00 34.77 44.72
CA PHE A 7 -36.33 35.99 43.98
C PHE A 7 -35.17 36.98 43.75
N PHE A 8 -34.69 37.09 42.50
CA PHE A 8 -34.69 38.36 41.78
C PHE A 8 -34.67 38.14 40.25
N LYS A 9 -35.63 38.79 39.57
CA LYS A 9 -35.84 38.86 38.11
C LYS A 9 -34.93 39.93 37.47
N ILE A 10 -34.78 39.82 36.14
CA ILE A 10 -34.58 40.83 35.07
C ILE A 10 -33.49 40.30 34.12
N SER A 11 -33.80 39.62 33.00
CA SER A 11 -34.39 40.10 31.74
C SER A 11 -33.62 41.24 31.08
N ILE A 12 -32.57 40.94 30.31
CA ILE A 12 -32.13 41.76 29.18
C ILE A 12 -31.83 40.84 27.99
N ILE A 13 -32.76 40.87 27.03
CA ILE A 13 -32.52 40.54 25.64
C ILE A 13 -31.66 41.67 25.07
N PHE A 14 -30.47 41.36 24.55
CA PHE A 14 -29.81 42.18 23.55
C PHE A 14 -29.33 41.28 22.41
N TYR A 15 -30.17 41.26 21.38
CA TYR A 15 -29.85 40.84 20.03
C TYR A 15 -28.87 41.87 19.47
N ILE A 16 -27.59 41.49 19.32
CA ILE A 16 -26.69 42.12 18.36
C ILE A 16 -26.10 41.00 17.50
N ILE A 17 -26.67 40.90 16.31
CA ILE A 17 -26.06 40.31 15.13
C ILE A 17 -24.67 40.94 14.99
N ASN A 18 -23.62 40.16 15.22
CA ASN A 18 -22.31 40.49 14.68
C ASN A 18 -22.16 39.79 13.35
N ILE A 19 -22.46 40.59 12.33
CA ILE A 19 -22.05 40.47 10.93
C ILE A 19 -20.60 40.02 10.79
N LEU A 20 -20.40 39.17 9.78
CA LEU A 20 -19.18 38.81 9.08
C LEU A 20 -17.88 39.48 9.59
N SER A 21 -17.01 38.65 10.14
CA SER A 21 -15.61 38.67 9.75
C SER A 21 -15.27 37.28 9.25
N CYS A 22 -15.46 37.07 7.95
CA CYS A 22 -14.73 36.07 7.20
C CYS A 22 -13.28 36.56 7.19
N ALA A 23 -12.55 36.25 8.26
CA ALA A 23 -11.11 36.21 8.17
C ALA A 23 -10.85 34.93 7.38
N ASP A 24 -10.30 35.06 6.18
CA ASP A 24 -9.68 33.96 5.44
C ASP A 24 -8.70 33.27 6.39
N GLN A 25 -9.20 32.25 7.09
CA GLN A 25 -8.35 31.14 7.44
C GLN A 25 -8.15 30.46 6.10
N LYS A 26 -7.04 30.83 5.43
CA LYS A 26 -6.43 29.92 4.50
C LYS A 26 -6.40 28.59 5.23
N GLU A 27 -7.22 27.65 4.79
CA GLU A 27 -7.02 26.25 5.12
C GLU A 27 -5.54 26.03 4.87
N VAL A 28 -4.80 25.81 5.96
CA VAL A 28 -3.46 25.25 5.86
C VAL A 28 -3.71 23.97 5.08
N PRO A 29 -3.09 23.78 3.90
CA PRO A 29 -3.21 22.52 3.19
C PRO A 29 -2.96 21.44 4.23
N GLN A 30 -3.88 20.48 4.34
CA GLN A 30 -3.59 19.27 5.10
C GLN A 30 -2.30 18.75 4.46
N ASP A 31 -1.16 18.94 5.13
CA ASP A 31 0.09 18.35 4.69
C ASP A 31 -0.25 16.86 4.60
N LEU A 32 -0.24 16.30 3.37
CA LEU A 32 -0.40 14.87 3.15
C LEU A 32 0.62 14.20 4.08
N ILE A 33 0.16 13.61 5.18
CA ILE A 33 1.06 12.96 6.11
C ILE A 33 1.34 11.61 5.45
N PRO A 34 2.59 11.32 5.06
CA PRO A 34 2.88 10.04 4.41
C PRO A 34 2.43 8.90 5.31
N SER A 35 1.70 7.94 4.73
CA SER A 35 1.46 6.64 5.34
C SER A 35 2.78 6.03 5.81
N GLU A 36 2.76 5.32 6.94
CA GLU A 36 3.95 4.66 7.47
C GLU A 36 4.42 3.56 6.51
N ASN A 37 5.67 3.63 6.08
CA ASN A 37 6.29 2.56 5.29
C ASN A 37 6.52 1.33 6.17
N ILE A 38 5.92 0.20 5.80
CA ILE A 38 6.06 -1.09 6.48
C ILE A 38 7.07 -1.94 5.71
N ILE A 39 8.12 -2.41 6.39
CA ILE A 39 9.10 -3.34 5.82
C ILE A 39 8.76 -4.77 6.28
N VAL A 40 8.60 -5.67 5.32
CA VAL A 40 8.26 -7.07 5.55
C VAL A 40 9.44 -7.94 5.14
N THR A 41 9.79 -8.90 6.01
CA THR A 41 10.69 -10.01 5.69
C THR A 41 9.88 -11.28 5.72
N THR A 42 9.77 -11.97 4.59
CA THR A 42 8.93 -13.16 4.48
C THR A 42 9.54 -14.38 5.17
N SER A 43 8.73 -15.42 5.33
CA SER A 43 9.19 -16.79 5.47
C SER A 43 9.88 -17.27 4.18
N ASN A 44 10.28 -18.55 4.16
CA ASN A 44 11.11 -19.10 3.09
C ASN A 44 10.27 -19.79 2.02
N VAL A 45 10.21 -19.21 0.81
CA VAL A 45 9.43 -19.76 -0.31
C VAL A 45 9.88 -21.15 -0.77
N ASN A 46 11.12 -21.54 -0.48
CA ASN A 46 11.60 -22.89 -0.80
C ASN A 46 10.99 -23.95 0.14
N THR A 47 10.29 -23.54 1.20
CA THR A 47 9.60 -24.45 2.13
C THR A 47 8.12 -24.54 1.80
N ASP A 48 7.46 -23.40 1.57
CA ASP A 48 6.07 -23.31 1.15
C ASP A 48 5.83 -21.98 0.42
N ASN A 49 4.77 -21.89 -0.38
CA ASN A 49 4.37 -20.63 -1.00
C ASN A 49 3.99 -19.60 0.08
N ILE A 50 4.22 -18.32 -0.23
CA ILE A 50 3.94 -17.20 0.67
C ILE A 50 2.76 -16.42 0.09
N TYR A 51 1.76 -16.14 0.91
CA TYR A 51 0.64 -15.25 0.60
C TYR A 51 0.61 -14.16 1.66
N PHE A 52 0.51 -12.90 1.25
CA PHE A 52 0.57 -11.76 2.17
C PHE A 52 -0.66 -10.87 2.03
N ASP A 53 -1.23 -10.53 3.18
CA ASP A 53 -2.37 -9.65 3.33
C ASP A 53 -1.92 -8.30 3.89
N PHE A 54 -2.15 -7.23 3.12
CA PHE A 54 -1.79 -5.88 3.53
C PHE A 54 -2.67 -5.35 4.66
N GLU A 55 -3.92 -5.79 4.76
CA GLU A 55 -4.87 -5.36 5.80
C GLU A 55 -4.45 -5.89 7.18
N SER A 56 -4.12 -7.18 7.28
CA SER A 56 -3.64 -7.79 8.51
C SER A 56 -2.14 -7.62 8.76
N ASN A 57 -1.39 -7.14 7.76
CA ASN A 57 0.07 -7.04 7.76
C ASN A 57 0.73 -8.38 8.15
N SER A 58 0.30 -9.46 7.50
CA SER A 58 0.77 -10.80 7.86
C SER A 58 0.72 -11.79 6.70
N GLU A 59 1.53 -12.85 6.82
CA GLU A 59 1.41 -14.02 5.94
C GLU A 59 0.16 -14.84 6.32
N VAL A 60 -0.62 -15.23 5.32
CA VAL A 60 -1.93 -15.88 5.47
C VAL A 60 -2.02 -17.17 4.64
N SER A 61 -3.13 -17.91 4.78
CA SER A 61 -3.39 -19.09 3.95
C SER A 61 -3.80 -18.67 2.54
N ILE A 62 -3.58 -19.55 1.55
CA ILE A 62 -4.06 -19.39 0.16
C ILE A 62 -5.57 -19.14 0.07
N THR A 63 -6.34 -19.60 1.06
CA THR A 63 -7.80 -19.47 1.12
C THR A 63 -8.29 -18.16 1.73
N ASP A 64 -7.40 -17.39 2.34
CA ASP A 64 -7.72 -16.10 2.95
C ASP A 64 -7.67 -14.98 1.90
N ASN A 65 -7.98 -13.74 2.30
CA ASN A 65 -7.73 -12.58 1.44
C ASN A 65 -6.24 -12.29 1.41
N TRP A 66 -5.66 -12.08 0.24
CA TRP A 66 -4.25 -11.72 0.07
C TRP A 66 -4.08 -10.93 -1.23
N GLN A 67 -3.19 -9.94 -1.21
CA GLN A 67 -2.94 -9.09 -2.38
C GLN A 67 -1.73 -9.57 -3.18
N ILE A 68 -0.74 -10.14 -2.51
CA ILE A 68 0.49 -10.62 -3.15
C ILE A 68 0.89 -12.01 -2.67
N ALA A 69 1.55 -12.74 -3.56
CA ALA A 69 2.18 -14.00 -3.23
C ALA A 69 3.58 -14.10 -3.82
N ILE A 70 4.43 -14.90 -3.17
CA ILE A 70 5.68 -15.39 -3.74
C ILE A 70 5.56 -16.90 -3.80
N GLU A 71 5.61 -17.45 -5.01
CA GLU A 71 5.40 -18.87 -5.26
C GLU A 71 6.58 -19.48 -6.00
N ILE A 72 6.81 -20.77 -5.83
CA ILE A 72 7.70 -21.51 -6.73
C ILE A 72 6.93 -21.86 -8.01
N ASP A 73 7.34 -21.28 -9.14
CA ASP A 73 6.83 -21.67 -10.45
C ASP A 73 7.38 -23.05 -10.83
N THR A 74 6.68 -24.07 -10.38
CA THR A 74 6.99 -25.47 -10.65
C THR A 74 6.87 -25.86 -12.12
N SER A 75 6.20 -25.03 -12.93
CA SER A 75 6.06 -25.25 -14.37
C SER A 75 7.25 -24.71 -15.17
N ASN A 76 7.97 -23.73 -14.60
CA ASN A 76 9.08 -23.03 -15.24
C ASN A 76 10.32 -23.01 -14.35
N TYR A 77 11.13 -24.08 -14.43
CA TYR A 77 12.41 -24.23 -13.73
C TYR A 77 12.36 -24.19 -12.19
N SER A 78 11.17 -24.26 -11.56
CA SER A 78 11.02 -24.16 -10.10
C SER A 78 11.60 -22.86 -9.55
N MET A 79 11.40 -21.75 -10.25
CA MET A 79 11.91 -20.44 -9.85
C MET A 79 10.90 -19.68 -8.99
N PRO A 80 11.36 -18.95 -7.95
CA PRO A 80 10.47 -18.10 -7.18
C PRO A 80 9.92 -16.97 -8.08
N SER A 81 8.63 -16.70 -7.97
CA SER A 81 7.90 -15.75 -8.81
C SER A 81 7.00 -14.88 -7.95
N PHE A 82 6.88 -13.61 -8.31
CA PHE A 82 5.85 -12.73 -7.78
C PHE A 82 4.51 -13.02 -8.47
N VAL A 83 3.47 -13.22 -7.68
CA VAL A 83 2.12 -13.51 -8.15
C VAL A 83 1.16 -12.50 -7.50
N PRO A 84 0.65 -11.51 -8.26
CA PRO A 84 -0.43 -10.65 -7.79
C PRO A 84 -1.73 -11.45 -7.61
N GLY A 85 -2.48 -11.16 -6.54
CA GLY A 85 -3.80 -11.73 -6.26
C GLY A 85 -4.90 -11.18 -7.18
N ASP A 86 -6.15 -11.18 -6.70
CA ASP A 86 -7.29 -10.56 -7.40
C ASP A 86 -7.31 -9.04 -7.12
N ILE A 87 -6.34 -8.34 -7.72
CA ILE A 87 -6.08 -6.91 -7.53
C ILE A 87 -5.87 -6.21 -8.87
N TYR A 88 -5.98 -4.88 -8.88
CA TYR A 88 -5.45 -4.07 -9.98
C TYR A 88 -4.04 -3.60 -9.65
N ILE A 89 -3.13 -3.68 -10.62
CA ILE A 89 -1.72 -3.34 -10.41
C ILE A 89 -1.16 -2.55 -11.59
N ALA A 90 -0.45 -1.46 -11.30
CA ALA A 90 0.27 -0.64 -12.27
C ALA A 90 1.74 -0.48 -11.84
N ILE A 91 2.63 -0.21 -12.79
CA ILE A 91 4.08 -0.15 -12.55
C ILE A 91 4.59 1.26 -12.84
N TYR A 92 5.33 1.82 -11.89
CA TYR A 92 5.94 3.14 -12.00
C TYR A 92 7.46 3.02 -11.86
N GLU A 93 8.17 3.29 -12.96
CA GLU A 93 9.62 3.06 -13.05
C GLU A 93 10.47 4.28 -12.62
N ASN A 94 9.86 5.47 -12.62
CA ASN A 94 10.56 6.75 -12.46
C ASN A 94 10.07 7.55 -11.24
N PHE A 95 9.45 6.86 -10.29
CA PHE A 95 8.96 7.45 -9.05
C PHE A 95 9.89 7.10 -7.89
N ASP A 96 9.93 8.00 -6.91
CA ASP A 96 10.58 7.75 -5.64
C ASP A 96 9.55 7.23 -4.63
N PHE A 97 9.88 6.14 -3.93
CA PHE A 97 8.92 5.45 -3.07
C PHE A 97 8.38 6.34 -1.96
N ASP A 98 9.24 7.16 -1.34
CA ASP A 98 8.85 8.04 -0.24
C ASP A 98 8.02 9.24 -0.72
N ASN A 99 8.18 9.64 -1.98
CA ASN A 99 7.47 10.78 -2.56
C ASN A 99 6.16 10.42 -3.27
N LEU A 100 5.89 9.15 -3.54
CA LEU A 100 4.59 8.70 -4.07
C LEU A 100 3.60 8.58 -2.91
N LEU A 101 2.77 9.62 -2.71
CA LEU A 101 1.82 9.71 -1.59
C LEU A 101 0.36 9.44 -1.97
N THR A 102 0.02 9.63 -3.24
CA THR A 102 -1.33 9.43 -3.78
C THR A 102 -1.27 8.55 -5.02
N ILE A 103 -2.39 7.97 -5.41
CA ILE A 103 -2.49 7.27 -6.70
C ILE A 103 -2.19 8.25 -7.84
N PRO A 104 -1.32 7.90 -8.80
CA PRO A 104 -1.08 8.76 -9.96
C PRO A 104 -2.29 8.86 -10.87
N ASP A 105 -2.51 10.02 -11.47
CA ASP A 105 -3.66 10.28 -12.37
C ASP A 105 -3.73 9.30 -13.57
N THR A 106 -2.59 8.73 -13.98
CA THR A 106 -2.48 7.78 -15.09
C THR A 106 -2.81 6.34 -14.70
N TYR A 107 -3.04 6.06 -13.42
CA TYR A 107 -3.19 4.70 -12.88
C TYR A 107 -4.12 3.82 -13.69
N MET A 108 -5.32 4.30 -14.02
CA MET A 108 -6.32 3.53 -14.77
C MET A 108 -5.86 3.14 -16.17
N ASP A 109 -5.02 3.94 -16.82
CA ASP A 109 -4.47 3.66 -18.14
C ASP A 109 -3.25 2.71 -18.07
N ASP A 110 -2.58 2.65 -16.92
CA ASP A 110 -1.34 1.92 -16.69
C ASP A 110 -1.55 0.51 -16.08
N ILE A 111 -2.80 0.13 -15.77
CA ILE A 111 -3.14 -1.18 -15.19
C ILE A 111 -2.66 -2.33 -16.09
N GLN A 112 -1.92 -3.26 -15.48
CA GLN A 112 -1.53 -4.52 -16.08
C GLN A 112 -2.63 -5.56 -15.87
N ASN A 113 -3.41 -5.84 -16.91
CA ASN A 113 -4.52 -6.80 -16.85
C ASN A 113 -4.06 -8.27 -16.89
N ASP A 114 -2.85 -8.54 -17.37
CA ASP A 114 -2.27 -9.89 -17.42
C ASP A 114 -1.23 -10.04 -16.31
N HIS A 115 -1.58 -10.71 -15.22
CA HIS A 115 -0.66 -10.90 -14.10
C HIS A 115 0.51 -11.85 -14.41
N SER A 116 0.47 -12.60 -15.52
CA SER A 116 1.59 -13.49 -15.89
C SER A 116 2.87 -12.71 -16.24
N VAL A 117 2.76 -11.41 -16.55
CA VAL A 117 3.91 -10.55 -16.84
C VAL A 117 4.85 -10.36 -15.65
N PHE A 118 4.38 -10.60 -14.41
CA PHE A 118 5.16 -10.43 -13.18
C PHE A 118 5.94 -11.68 -12.76
N GLY A 119 5.54 -12.84 -13.27
CA GLY A 119 6.16 -14.13 -12.97
C GLY A 119 7.51 -14.32 -13.65
N TYR A 120 8.19 -15.42 -13.32
CA TYR A 120 9.49 -15.75 -13.90
C TYR A 120 9.44 -15.84 -15.43
N GLY A 121 10.32 -15.08 -16.10
CA GLY A 121 10.34 -14.90 -17.56
C GLY A 121 9.32 -13.92 -18.15
N GLY A 122 8.50 -13.28 -17.32
CA GLY A 122 7.57 -12.22 -17.74
C GLY A 122 8.26 -10.88 -18.04
N SER A 123 7.57 -9.96 -18.72
CA SER A 123 8.14 -8.64 -19.08
C SER A 123 8.42 -7.73 -17.89
N TYR A 124 7.75 -8.00 -16.76
CA TYR A 124 7.90 -7.31 -15.48
C TYR A 124 8.28 -8.29 -14.37
N GLU A 125 9.03 -9.34 -14.72
CA GLU A 125 9.59 -10.32 -13.77
C GLU A 125 10.27 -9.62 -12.59
N VAL A 126 9.78 -9.93 -11.38
CA VAL A 126 10.32 -9.36 -10.15
C VAL A 126 11.57 -10.08 -9.67
N LEU A 127 11.56 -11.41 -9.74
CA LEU A 127 12.64 -12.27 -9.26
C LEU A 127 13.25 -13.01 -10.44
N SER A 128 14.51 -12.70 -10.76
CA SER A 128 15.21 -13.30 -11.90
C SER A 128 16.46 -14.06 -11.45
N TYR A 129 16.79 -15.11 -12.19
CA TYR A 129 17.98 -15.93 -11.96
C TYR A 129 19.13 -15.51 -12.87
N ASP A 130 20.24 -15.08 -12.27
CA ASP A 130 21.50 -14.86 -12.98
C ASP A 130 22.34 -16.14 -13.01
N ILE A 131 22.47 -16.73 -14.20
CA ILE A 131 23.25 -17.95 -14.46
C ILE A 131 24.76 -17.77 -14.23
N SER A 132 25.27 -16.54 -14.29
CA SER A 132 26.70 -16.23 -14.20
C SER A 132 27.19 -16.32 -12.77
N ILE A 133 26.34 -15.91 -11.83
CA ILE A 133 26.60 -15.94 -10.38
C ILE A 133 25.74 -16.96 -9.63
N HIS A 134 24.91 -17.71 -10.36
CA HIS A 134 23.97 -18.70 -9.83
C HIS A 134 23.10 -18.17 -8.68
N LYS A 135 22.50 -16.99 -8.86
CA LYS A 135 21.75 -16.29 -7.80
C LYS A 135 20.43 -15.74 -8.33
N VAL A 136 19.37 -15.87 -7.52
CA VAL A 136 18.12 -15.14 -7.72
C VAL A 136 18.20 -13.78 -7.03
N SER A 137 17.71 -12.72 -7.69
CA SER A 137 17.64 -11.36 -7.15
C SER A 137 16.41 -10.62 -7.63
N VAL A 138 16.08 -9.51 -6.96
CA VAL A 138 15.10 -8.55 -7.45
C VAL A 138 15.64 -7.88 -8.72
N THR A 139 14.90 -7.97 -9.83
CA THR A 139 15.33 -7.47 -11.15
C THR A 139 15.30 -5.95 -11.22
N ASN A 140 14.22 -5.33 -10.73
CA ASN A 140 13.98 -3.90 -10.83
C ASN A 140 13.64 -3.30 -9.44
N PRO A 141 14.63 -3.14 -8.55
CA PRO A 141 14.37 -2.72 -7.17
C PRO A 141 13.84 -1.28 -7.06
N ASN A 142 13.93 -0.47 -8.13
CA ASN A 142 13.40 0.89 -8.15
C ASN A 142 11.93 0.95 -8.58
N TYR A 143 11.36 -0.13 -9.10
CA TYR A 143 9.97 -0.11 -9.55
C TYR A 143 9.04 -0.03 -8.36
N ILE A 144 7.99 0.78 -8.51
CA ILE A 144 6.90 0.86 -7.56
C ILE A 144 5.67 0.24 -8.20
N TYR A 145 5.11 -0.74 -7.51
CA TYR A 145 3.88 -1.40 -7.88
C TYR A 145 2.74 -0.72 -7.12
N VAL A 146 1.88 0.00 -7.84
CA VAL A 146 0.67 0.60 -7.24
C VAL A 146 -0.45 -0.41 -7.37
N ILE A 147 -1.03 -0.78 -6.23
CA ILE A 147 -1.99 -1.86 -6.07
C ILE A 147 -3.30 -1.26 -5.57
N GLN A 148 -4.42 -1.63 -6.19
CA GLN A 148 -5.76 -1.37 -5.68
C GLN A 148 -6.44 -2.69 -5.31
N SER A 149 -6.93 -2.77 -4.08
CA SER A 149 -7.63 -3.92 -3.51
C SER A 149 -8.91 -3.42 -2.83
N GLY A 150 -10.05 -3.58 -3.50
CA GLY A 150 -11.30 -2.97 -3.03
C GLY A 150 -11.21 -1.44 -3.06
N ASP A 151 -11.45 -0.81 -1.91
CA ASP A 151 -11.39 0.66 -1.75
C ASP A 151 -9.99 1.14 -1.30
N GLU A 152 -9.08 0.21 -1.00
CA GLU A 152 -7.74 0.51 -0.48
C GLU A 152 -6.69 0.51 -1.59
N ASN A 153 -5.68 1.36 -1.44
CA ASN A 153 -4.62 1.52 -2.42
C ASN A 153 -3.27 1.48 -1.72
N TYR A 154 -2.33 0.75 -2.32
CA TYR A 154 -1.02 0.50 -1.76
C TYR A 154 0.07 0.79 -2.78
N LYS A 155 1.22 1.24 -2.31
CA LYS A 155 2.48 1.16 -3.06
C LYS A 155 3.32 0.02 -2.49
N LEU A 156 3.97 -0.72 -3.36
CA LEU A 156 4.83 -1.85 -3.03
C LEU A 156 6.17 -1.69 -3.77
N GLN A 157 7.27 -2.00 -3.09
CA GLN A 157 8.60 -2.09 -3.69
C GLN A 157 9.38 -3.27 -3.11
N PHE A 158 9.95 -4.09 -3.99
CA PHE A 158 10.80 -5.21 -3.63
C PHE A 158 12.24 -4.73 -3.40
N ILE A 159 12.81 -5.08 -2.25
CA ILE A 159 14.13 -4.60 -1.81
C ILE A 159 15.19 -5.67 -2.08
N GLU A 160 14.97 -6.88 -1.60
CA GLU A 160 15.93 -7.96 -1.74
C GLU A 160 15.28 -9.34 -1.78
N TYR A 161 16.02 -10.28 -2.36
CA TYR A 161 15.75 -11.70 -2.26
C TYR A 161 17.03 -12.42 -1.90
N THR A 162 16.99 -13.25 -0.86
CA THR A 162 18.12 -14.08 -0.44
C THR A 162 17.62 -15.44 0.06
N SER A 163 18.05 -16.52 -0.60
CA SER A 163 17.86 -17.90 -0.13
C SER A 163 16.39 -18.28 0.17
N GLY A 164 15.45 -17.80 -0.63
CA GLY A 164 14.02 -18.05 -0.45
C GLY A 164 13.27 -17.01 0.37
N ILE A 165 13.98 -16.03 0.93
CA ILE A 165 13.37 -14.95 1.70
C ILE A 165 13.32 -13.71 0.82
N THR A 166 12.13 -13.11 0.73
CA THR A 166 11.91 -11.84 0.06
C THR A 166 11.77 -10.75 1.11
N VAL A 167 12.35 -9.59 0.87
CA VAL A 167 12.11 -8.37 1.64
C VAL A 167 11.51 -7.34 0.72
N PHE A 168 10.40 -6.76 1.15
CA PHE A 168 9.71 -5.70 0.45
C PHE A 168 9.25 -4.63 1.44
N GLN A 169 8.94 -3.45 0.91
CA GLN A 169 8.24 -2.42 1.66
C GLN A 169 6.92 -2.08 0.99
N TYR A 170 5.93 -1.74 1.80
CA TYR A 170 4.65 -1.23 1.31
C TYR A 170 4.11 -0.12 2.20
N ALA A 171 3.23 0.71 1.65
CA ALA A 171 2.48 1.71 2.41
C ALA A 171 1.13 1.96 1.71
N GLU A 172 0.17 2.47 2.45
CA GLU A 172 -1.11 2.93 1.89
C GLU A 172 -0.92 4.24 1.11
N LEU A 173 -1.71 4.43 0.06
CA LEU A 173 -1.79 5.66 -0.74
C LEU A 173 -3.13 6.34 -0.49
N GLU A 174 -3.09 7.67 -0.42
CA GLU A 174 -4.31 8.51 -0.35
C GLU A 174 -4.97 8.72 -1.72
#